data_AF-A0A7X7YNH9-F1
#
_entry.id   AF-A0A7X7YNH9-F1
#
_cell.length_a   1.000
_cell.length_b   1.000
_cell.length_c   1.000
_cell.angle_alpha   90.00
_cell.angle_beta   90.00
_cell.angle_gamma   90.00
#
_symmetry.space_group_name_H-M   'P 1'
#
loop_
_entity.id
_entity.type
_entity.pdbx_description
1 polymer ?
#
loop_
_entity_poly.entity_id
_entity_poly.type
_entity_poly.pdbx_seq_one_letter_code
_entity_poly.pdbx_strand_id
1 'polypeptide(L)'
;MSVQVKEKLAACFVWGAALLTVGALVVIIGYIMIQGLDRISISFLLENPRRMGSEGGIFSPLLGTIYFTLVTMLLAIPIGVGAAIYLTEFTAEGFFVRVIRFFTDALAGIPSIVIGLFGFAFFVVLLRPLTGGWSILSASLTAFCMILPIMIRVSEEALHAIPAS
;
A
#
# COMPACT_ATOMS: atom_id res chain seq x y z
N MET A 1 36.46 -11.95 26.60
CA MET A 1 35.01 -12.19 26.84
C MET A 1 34.63 -13.53 26.23
N SER A 2 34.00 -14.42 26.98
CA SER A 2 33.49 -15.69 26.45
C SER A 2 32.35 -15.44 25.46
N VAL A 3 32.19 -16.35 24.50
CA VAL A 3 31.14 -16.28 23.45
C VAL A 3 29.75 -16.08 24.08
N GLN A 4 29.49 -16.77 25.20
CA GLN A 4 28.24 -16.67 25.96
C GLN A 4 27.94 -15.27 26.52
N VAL A 5 28.96 -14.48 26.88
CA VAL A 5 28.75 -13.11 27.39
C VAL A 5 28.44 -12.15 26.22
N LYS A 6 29.08 -12.33 25.06
CA LYS A 6 28.76 -11.56 23.85
C LYS A 6 27.33 -11.81 23.38
N GLU A 7 26.89 -13.07 23.42
CA GLU A 7 25.53 -13.47 23.06
C GLU A 7 24.49 -12.85 23.97
N LYS A 8 24.68 -12.92 25.30
CA LYS A 8 23.76 -12.29 26.27
C LYS A 8 23.69 -10.78 26.13
N LEU A 9 24.81 -10.10 25.86
CA LEU A 9 24.84 -8.66 25.62
C LEU A 9 24.11 -8.29 24.32
N ALA A 10 24.34 -9.04 23.24
CA ALA A 10 23.63 -8.83 21.97
C ALA A 10 22.13 -9.06 22.13
N ALA A 11 21.72 -10.14 22.82
CA ALA A 11 20.32 -10.41 23.10
C ALA A 11 19.69 -9.30 23.95
N CYS A 12 20.36 -8.84 25.01
CA CYS A 12 19.88 -7.73 25.84
C CYS A 12 19.70 -6.44 25.03
N PHE A 13 20.63 -6.12 24.13
CA PHE A 13 20.53 -4.97 23.25
C PHE A 13 19.35 -5.08 22.27
N VAL A 14 19.18 -6.23 21.62
CA VAL A 14 18.06 -6.48 20.69
C VAL A 14 16.72 -6.40 21.41
N TRP A 15 16.58 -7.05 22.57
CA TRP A 15 15.36 -6.98 23.38
C TRP A 15 15.11 -5.57 23.90
N GLY A 16 16.14 -4.84 24.33
CA GLY A 16 16.03 -3.45 24.75
C GLY A 16 15.56 -2.54 23.62
N ALA A 17 16.14 -2.68 22.42
CA ALA A 17 15.72 -1.93 21.24
C ALA A 17 14.28 -2.26 20.84
N ALA A 18 13.90 -3.55 20.81
CA ALA A 18 12.54 -3.99 20.51
C ALA A 18 11.53 -3.42 21.54
N LEU A 19 11.83 -3.50 22.83
CA LEU A 19 10.99 -2.93 23.90
C LEU A 19 10.86 -1.42 23.79
N LEU A 20 11.93 -0.71 23.42
CA LEU A 20 11.88 0.73 23.19
C LEU A 20 11.00 1.08 21.99
N THR A 21 11.10 0.35 20.88
CA THR A 21 10.25 0.57 19.69
C THR A 21 8.78 0.29 20.00
N VAL A 22 8.48 -0.86 20.62
CA VAL A 22 7.11 -1.21 21.01
C VAL A 22 6.58 -0.24 22.06
N GLY A 23 7.40 0.14 23.04
CA GLY A 23 7.04 1.13 24.06
C GLY A 23 6.71 2.49 23.44
N ALA A 24 7.53 2.98 22.50
CA ALA A 24 7.25 4.22 21.77
C ALA A 24 5.93 4.13 20.99
N LEU A 25 5.67 3.00 20.32
CA LEU A 25 4.41 2.77 19.62
C LEU A 25 3.21 2.80 20.58
N VAL A 26 3.31 2.12 21.73
CA VAL A 26 2.26 2.11 22.76
C VAL A 26 2.01 3.50 23.32
N VAL A 27 3.06 4.31 23.55
CA VAL A 27 2.93 5.70 24.01
C VAL A 27 2.24 6.56 22.96
N ILE A 28 2.62 6.45 21.68
CA ILE A 28 1.99 7.23 20.59
C ILE A 28 0.51 6.86 20.47
N ILE A 29 0.19 5.56 20.42
CA ILE A 29 -1.20 5.09 20.33
C ILE A 29 -1.97 5.53 21.57
N GLY A 30 -1.44 5.33 22.76
CA GLY A 30 -2.08 5.72 24.02
C GLY A 30 -2.38 7.21 24.08
N TYR A 31 -1.42 8.06 23.67
CA TYR A 31 -1.60 9.50 23.58
C TYR A 31 -2.72 9.89 22.61
N ILE A 32 -2.73 9.30 21.41
CA ILE A 32 -3.78 9.54 20.39
C ILE A 32 -5.15 9.10 20.92
N MET A 33 -5.23 7.95 21.58
CA MET A 33 -6.49 7.45 22.14
C MET A 33 -7.02 8.38 23.23
N ILE A 34 -6.19 8.76 24.20
CA ILE A 34 -6.60 9.63 25.31
C ILE A 34 -7.07 11.00 24.81
N GLN A 35 -6.41 11.58 23.81
CA GLN A 35 -6.83 12.89 23.27
C GLN A 35 -7.96 12.79 22.22
N GLY A 36 -8.08 11.65 21.56
CA GLY A 36 -8.97 11.45 20.42
C GLY A 36 -10.33 10.87 20.79
N LEU A 37 -10.40 9.97 21.78
CA LEU A 37 -11.64 9.25 22.13
C LEU A 37 -12.81 10.19 22.43
N ASP A 38 -12.57 11.22 23.24
CA ASP A 38 -13.61 12.20 23.62
C ASP A 38 -14.07 13.08 22.45
N ARG A 39 -13.35 13.07 21.33
CA ARG A 39 -13.66 13.81 20.10
C ARG A 39 -14.43 12.98 19.08
N ILE A 40 -14.58 11.67 19.30
CA ILE A 40 -15.31 10.79 18.37
C ILE A 40 -16.81 10.99 18.61
N SER A 41 -17.43 11.77 17.72
CA SER A 41 -18.88 11.95 17.65
C SER A 41 -19.41 11.57 16.27
N ILE A 42 -20.73 11.38 16.15
CA ILE A 42 -21.38 11.23 14.84
C ILE A 42 -21.07 12.44 13.95
N SER A 43 -21.07 13.66 14.51
CA SER A 43 -20.72 14.87 13.77
C SER A 43 -19.27 14.85 13.27
N PHE A 44 -18.33 14.31 14.04
CA PHE A 44 -16.95 14.12 13.59
C PHE A 44 -16.84 13.18 12.39
N LEU A 45 -17.69 12.16 12.30
CA LEU A 45 -17.67 11.23 11.15
C LEU A 45 -18.36 11.79 9.90
N LEU A 46 -19.44 12.55 10.07
CA LEU A 46 -20.31 13.00 8.97
C LEU A 46 -20.06 14.45 8.53
N GLU A 47 -19.38 15.27 9.33
CA GLU A 47 -19.01 16.62 8.92
C GLU A 47 -17.76 16.64 8.05
N ASN A 48 -17.69 17.62 7.16
CA ASN A 48 -16.50 17.89 6.37
C ASN A 48 -15.43 18.60 7.22
N PRO A 49 -14.14 18.34 6.93
CA PRO A 49 -13.05 19.07 7.58
C PRO A 49 -13.11 20.55 7.21
N ARG A 50 -12.86 21.40 8.19
CA ARG A 50 -12.80 22.86 8.07
C ARG A 50 -11.44 23.35 8.56
N ARG A 51 -11.05 24.56 8.17
CA ARG A 51 -9.78 25.21 8.57
C ARG A 51 -8.59 24.25 8.48
N MET A 52 -8.38 23.65 7.30
CA MET A 52 -7.28 22.70 7.04
C MET A 52 -7.25 21.48 8.00
N GLY A 53 -8.42 21.02 8.46
CA GLY A 53 -8.54 19.85 9.33
C GLY A 53 -8.33 20.14 10.82
N SER A 54 -8.20 21.42 11.21
CA SER A 54 -8.18 21.80 12.63
C SER A 54 -9.56 21.78 13.29
N GLU A 55 -10.63 21.83 12.49
CA GLU A 55 -12.02 21.80 12.94
C GLU A 55 -12.90 20.97 12.00
N GLY A 56 -14.12 20.64 12.44
CA GLY A 56 -15.07 19.83 11.66
C GLY A 56 -14.83 18.33 11.82
N GLY A 57 -15.22 17.58 10.79
CA GLY A 57 -15.13 16.12 10.78
C GLY A 57 -14.18 15.57 9.72
N ILE A 58 -14.24 14.26 9.51
CA ILE A 58 -13.37 13.50 8.60
C ILE A 58 -14.10 12.92 7.39
N PHE A 59 -15.34 13.36 7.13
CA PHE A 59 -16.22 12.74 6.14
C PHE A 59 -15.60 12.69 4.73
N SER A 60 -15.14 13.83 4.21
CA SER A 60 -14.51 13.91 2.88
C SER A 60 -13.24 13.05 2.74
N PRO A 61 -12.25 13.12 3.66
CA PRO A 61 -11.10 12.22 3.64
C PRO A 61 -11.48 10.73 3.71
N LEU A 62 -12.47 10.38 4.55
CA LEU A 62 -12.95 9.01 4.70
C LEU A 62 -13.53 8.46 3.39
N LEU A 63 -14.43 9.22 2.75
CA LEU A 63 -14.95 8.89 1.43
C LEU A 63 -13.85 8.87 0.37
N GLY A 64 -12.90 9.80 0.44
CA GLY A 64 -11.73 9.84 -0.42
C GLY A 64 -10.93 8.55 -0.39
N THR A 65 -10.66 8.02 0.81
CA THR A 65 -9.99 6.72 0.98
C THR A 65 -10.83 5.59 0.42
N ILE A 66 -12.13 5.54 0.69
CA ILE A 66 -13.02 4.48 0.17
C ILE A 66 -13.02 4.48 -1.35
N TYR A 67 -13.27 5.62 -1.99
CA TYR A 67 -13.29 5.71 -3.45
C TYR A 67 -11.93 5.42 -4.07
N PHE A 68 -10.85 5.94 -3.48
CA PHE A 68 -9.48 5.63 -3.91
C PHE A 68 -9.19 4.12 -3.86
N THR A 69 -9.50 3.47 -2.75
CA THR A 69 -9.28 2.03 -2.59
C THR A 69 -10.14 1.24 -3.57
N LEU A 70 -11.41 1.56 -3.71
CA LEU A 70 -12.33 0.87 -4.62
C LEU A 70 -11.88 0.99 -6.08
N VAL A 71 -11.55 2.19 -6.55
CA VAL A 71 -11.09 2.39 -7.94
C VAL A 71 -9.75 1.69 -8.17
N THR A 72 -8.83 1.76 -7.21
CA THR A 72 -7.54 1.06 -7.30
C THR A 72 -7.74 -0.46 -7.39
N MET A 73 -8.59 -1.04 -6.54
CA MET A 73 -8.90 -2.47 -6.55
C MET A 73 -9.64 -2.90 -7.81
N LEU A 74 -10.60 -2.10 -8.28
CA LEU A 74 -11.36 -2.36 -9.50
C LEU A 74 -10.45 -2.51 -10.72
N LEU A 75 -9.33 -1.79 -10.75
CA LEU A 75 -8.31 -1.91 -11.80
C LEU A 75 -7.30 -3.02 -11.51
N ALA A 76 -6.81 -3.11 -10.27
CA ALA A 76 -5.71 -4.00 -9.90
C ALA A 76 -6.11 -5.47 -9.86
N ILE A 77 -7.32 -5.78 -9.37
CA ILE A 77 -7.79 -7.17 -9.25
C ILE A 77 -7.91 -7.84 -10.62
N PRO A 78 -8.70 -7.33 -11.59
CA PRO A 78 -8.88 -8.05 -12.85
C PRO A 78 -7.57 -8.18 -13.64
N ILE A 79 -6.74 -7.12 -13.65
CA ILE A 79 -5.46 -7.14 -14.37
C ILE A 79 -4.45 -8.04 -13.66
N GLY A 80 -4.34 -7.94 -12.33
CA GLY A 80 -3.38 -8.70 -11.54
C GLY A 80 -3.71 -10.19 -11.51
N VAL A 81 -4.96 -10.55 -11.25
CA VAL A 81 -5.42 -11.95 -11.26
C VAL A 81 -5.37 -12.52 -12.68
N GLY A 82 -5.80 -11.77 -13.70
CA GLY A 82 -5.72 -12.21 -15.08
C GLY A 82 -4.29 -12.48 -15.55
N ALA A 83 -3.35 -11.60 -15.18
CA ALA A 83 -1.93 -11.80 -15.45
C ALA A 83 -1.38 -13.01 -14.67
N ALA A 84 -1.76 -13.20 -13.41
CA ALA A 84 -1.34 -14.36 -12.63
C ALA A 84 -1.82 -15.68 -13.24
N ILE A 85 -3.11 -15.79 -13.60
CA ILE A 85 -3.66 -16.96 -14.30
C ILE A 85 -2.89 -17.23 -15.59
N TYR A 86 -2.60 -16.18 -16.37
CA TYR A 86 -1.83 -16.33 -17.60
C TYR A 86 -0.41 -16.84 -17.34
N LEU A 87 0.26 -16.33 -16.30
CA LEU A 87 1.63 -16.73 -15.95
C LEU A 87 1.71 -18.14 -15.35
N THR A 88 0.67 -18.60 -14.65
CA THR A 88 0.65 -19.93 -14.01
C THR A 88 0.26 -21.04 -14.98
N GLU A 89 -0.78 -20.83 -15.80
CA GLU A 89 -1.34 -21.87 -16.66
C GLU A 89 -0.57 -22.03 -17.98
N PHE A 90 -0.03 -20.93 -18.52
CA PHE A 90 0.69 -20.96 -19.79
C PHE A 90 2.19 -21.15 -19.54
N THR A 91 2.57 -22.41 -19.35
CA THR A 91 3.92 -22.89 -18.98
C THR A 91 5.00 -22.69 -20.03
N ALA A 92 4.66 -22.38 -21.28
CA ALA A 92 5.66 -22.02 -22.27
C ALA A 92 6.20 -20.62 -21.96
N GLU A 93 7.52 -20.49 -21.73
CA GLU A 93 8.23 -19.20 -21.62
C GLU A 93 8.18 -18.41 -22.95
N GLY A 94 6.98 -17.98 -23.32
CA GLY A 94 6.77 -17.12 -24.47
C GLY A 94 7.34 -15.73 -24.20
N PHE A 95 7.55 -15.00 -25.30
CA PHE A 95 7.95 -13.60 -25.26
C PHE A 95 7.07 -12.77 -24.29
N PHE A 96 5.75 -13.00 -24.30
CA PHE A 96 4.79 -12.29 -23.45
C PHE A 96 5.01 -12.54 -21.95
N VAL A 97 5.24 -13.78 -21.53
CA VAL A 97 5.53 -14.14 -20.13
C VAL A 97 6.78 -13.40 -19.65
N ARG A 98 7.84 -13.40 -20.47
CA ARG A 98 9.10 -12.71 -20.15
C ARG A 98 8.93 -11.20 -20.05
N VAL A 99 8.13 -10.60 -20.94
CA VAL A 99 7.81 -9.17 -20.91
C VAL A 99 7.03 -8.80 -19.65
N ILE A 100 5.99 -9.55 -19.31
CA ILE A 100 5.18 -9.29 -18.11
C ILE A 100 6.07 -9.37 -16.86
N ARG A 101 6.85 -10.44 -16.71
CA ARG A 101 7.78 -10.60 -15.56
C ARG A 101 8.80 -9.47 -15.49
N PHE A 102 9.38 -9.08 -16.62
CA PHE A 102 10.32 -7.95 -16.65
C PHE A 102 9.69 -6.66 -16.13
N PHE A 103 8.49 -6.31 -16.61
CA PHE A 103 7.81 -5.09 -16.17
C PHE A 103 7.36 -5.16 -14.71
N THR A 104 6.87 -6.31 -14.23
CA THR A 104 6.44 -6.45 -12.82
C THR A 104 7.62 -6.46 -11.86
N ASP A 105 8.75 -7.08 -12.23
CA ASP A 105 9.99 -7.01 -11.46
C ASP A 105 10.58 -5.60 -11.47
N ALA A 106 10.56 -4.91 -12.61
CA ALA A 106 10.98 -3.52 -12.70
C ALA A 106 10.12 -2.61 -11.80
N LEU A 107 8.79 -2.75 -11.85
CA LEU A 107 7.87 -1.98 -10.99
C LEU A 107 8.08 -2.29 -9.51
N ALA A 108 8.30 -3.55 -9.14
CA ALA A 108 8.54 -3.96 -7.76
C ALA A 108 9.88 -3.42 -7.20
N GLY A 109 10.87 -3.20 -8.06
CA GLY A 109 12.17 -2.64 -7.68
C GLY A 109 12.16 -1.12 -7.46
N ILE A 110 11.12 -0.40 -7.91
CA ILE A 110 11.07 1.05 -7.78
C ILE A 110 10.54 1.43 -6.39
N PRO A 111 11.25 2.31 -5.63
CA PRO A 111 10.74 2.82 -4.36
C PRO A 111 9.39 3.53 -4.51
N SER A 112 8.50 3.36 -3.52
CA SER A 112 7.15 3.93 -3.56
C SER A 112 7.11 5.45 -3.75
N ILE A 113 8.08 6.19 -3.20
CA ILE A 113 8.18 7.64 -3.37
C ILE A 113 8.44 8.04 -4.84
N VAL A 114 9.21 7.22 -5.56
CA VAL A 114 9.52 7.45 -6.98
C VAL A 114 8.30 7.16 -7.83
N ILE A 115 7.55 6.08 -7.54
CA ILE A 115 6.26 5.79 -8.19
C ILE A 115 5.26 6.93 -7.92
N GLY A 116 5.22 7.45 -6.69
CA GLY A 116 4.37 8.59 -6.33
C GLY A 116 4.70 9.86 -7.12
N LEU A 117 5.99 10.20 -7.24
CA LEU A 117 6.44 11.36 -8.00
C LEU A 117 6.18 11.18 -9.51
N PHE A 118 6.42 9.98 -10.05
CA PHE A 118 6.05 9.63 -11.42
C PHE A 118 4.54 9.78 -11.64
N GLY A 119 3.73 9.23 -10.73
CA GLY A 119 2.28 9.31 -10.81
C GLY A 119 1.76 10.74 -10.80
N PHE A 120 2.37 11.63 -10.01
CA PHE A 120 2.10 13.06 -10.07
C PHE A 120 2.47 13.65 -11.45
N ALA A 121 3.70 13.48 -11.91
CA ALA A 121 4.14 14.04 -13.18
C ALA A 121 3.32 13.50 -14.38
N PHE A 122 2.98 12.22 -14.36
CA PHE A 122 2.32 11.53 -15.47
C PHE A 122 0.80 11.65 -15.39
N PHE A 123 0.16 11.22 -14.31
CA PHE A 123 -1.31 11.20 -14.21
C PHE A 123 -1.89 12.56 -13.85
N VAL A 124 -1.24 13.35 -12.99
CA VAL A 124 -1.78 14.65 -12.54
C VAL A 124 -1.43 15.77 -13.53
N VAL A 125 -0.19 15.81 -14.02
CA VAL A 125 0.28 16.91 -14.89
C VAL A 125 0.08 16.57 -16.36
N LEU A 126 0.70 15.50 -16.87
CA LEU A 126 0.68 15.18 -18.30
C LEU A 126 -0.70 14.72 -18.80
N LEU A 127 -1.35 13.80 -18.07
CA LEU A 127 -2.65 13.24 -18.44
C LEU A 127 -3.83 14.00 -17.84
N ARG A 128 -3.63 15.24 -17.38
CA ARG A 128 -4.68 16.10 -16.81
C ARG A 128 -5.98 16.13 -17.63
N PRO A 129 -5.98 16.17 -18.98
CA PRO A 129 -7.22 16.19 -19.76
C PRO A 129 -8.05 14.90 -19.63
N LEU A 130 -7.40 13.76 -19.37
CA LEU A 130 -8.07 12.46 -19.20
C LEU A 130 -8.43 12.19 -17.75
N THR A 131 -7.53 12.52 -16.83
CA THR A 131 -7.65 12.17 -15.41
C THR A 131 -8.33 13.24 -14.57
N GLY A 132 -8.42 14.47 -15.08
CA GLY A 132 -8.84 15.65 -14.31
C GLY A 132 -7.73 16.25 -13.44
N GLY A 133 -6.50 15.74 -13.53
CA GLY A 133 -5.36 16.24 -12.76
C GLY A 133 -5.38 15.77 -11.31
N TRP A 134 -5.58 16.68 -10.36
CA TRP A 134 -5.67 16.35 -8.92
C TRP A 134 -7.00 15.65 -8.62
N SER A 135 -7.05 14.35 -8.89
CA SER A 135 -8.29 13.56 -8.81
C SER A 135 -8.05 12.19 -8.18
N ILE A 136 -9.15 11.57 -7.74
CA ILE A 136 -9.15 10.19 -7.24
C ILE A 136 -8.64 9.23 -8.31
N LEU A 137 -8.95 9.48 -9.58
CA LEU A 137 -8.50 8.64 -10.69
C LEU A 137 -6.97 8.66 -10.84
N SER A 138 -6.34 9.85 -10.81
CA SER A 138 -4.88 9.97 -10.87
C SER A 138 -4.18 9.28 -9.71
N ALA A 139 -4.72 9.44 -8.49
CA ALA A 139 -4.19 8.76 -7.31
C ALA A 139 -4.34 7.24 -7.46
N SER A 140 -5.51 6.77 -7.89
CA SER A 140 -5.81 5.34 -8.03
C SER A 140 -4.99 4.67 -9.12
N LEU A 141 -4.71 5.34 -10.24
CA LEU A 141 -3.82 4.84 -11.29
C LEU A 141 -2.36 4.73 -10.80
N THR A 142 -1.92 5.69 -10.00
CA THR A 142 -0.59 5.65 -9.36
C THR A 142 -0.49 4.46 -8.41
N ALA A 143 -1.50 4.30 -7.55
CA ALA A 143 -1.56 3.19 -6.61
C ALA A 143 -1.70 1.84 -7.31
N PHE A 144 -2.47 1.76 -8.40
CA PHE A 144 -2.58 0.59 -9.25
C PHE A 144 -1.20 0.13 -9.74
N CYS A 145 -0.39 1.02 -10.32
CA CYS A 145 0.97 0.68 -10.75
C CYS A 145 1.84 0.18 -9.60
N MET A 146 1.67 0.75 -8.40
CA MET A 146 2.43 0.36 -7.20
C MET A 146 2.06 -1.03 -6.68
N ILE A 147 0.76 -1.36 -6.63
CA ILE A 147 0.31 -2.64 -6.05
C ILE A 147 0.25 -3.79 -7.07
N LEU A 148 0.26 -3.48 -8.37
CA LEU A 148 0.12 -4.48 -9.43
C LEU A 148 1.12 -5.65 -9.32
N PRO A 149 2.42 -5.44 -9.08
CA PRO A 149 3.37 -6.55 -8.95
C PRO A 149 3.05 -7.47 -7.76
N ILE A 150 2.61 -6.90 -6.64
CA ILE A 150 2.24 -7.66 -5.44
C ILE A 150 0.96 -8.45 -5.71
N MET A 151 -0.04 -7.82 -6.35
CA MET A 151 -1.30 -8.49 -6.71
C MET A 151 -1.06 -9.68 -7.63
N ILE A 152 -0.16 -9.56 -8.61
CA ILE A 152 0.21 -10.66 -9.50
C ILE A 152 0.89 -11.78 -8.73
N ARG A 153 1.94 -11.48 -7.94
CA ARG A 153 2.69 -12.50 -7.20
C ARG A 153 1.82 -13.25 -6.19
N VAL A 154 1.03 -12.53 -5.40
CA VAL A 154 0.14 -13.15 -4.40
C VAL A 154 -0.90 -14.05 -5.07
N SER A 155 -1.42 -13.63 -6.24
CA SER A 155 -2.37 -14.46 -6.99
C SER A 155 -1.70 -15.68 -7.62
N GLU A 156 -0.48 -15.54 -8.14
CA GLU A 156 0.34 -16.63 -8.70
C GLU A 156 0.68 -17.68 -7.62
N GLU A 157 1.13 -17.22 -6.44
CA GLU A 157 1.38 -18.09 -5.28
C GLU A 157 0.11 -18.81 -4.81
N ALA A 158 -1.02 -18.11 -4.77
CA ALA A 158 -2.31 -18.70 -4.41
C ALA A 158 -2.75 -19.79 -5.39
N LEU A 159 -2.54 -19.59 -6.70
CA LEU A 159 -2.84 -20.58 -7.74
C LEU A 159 -1.91 -21.79 -7.67
N HIS A 160 -0.61 -21.59 -7.46
CA HIS A 160 0.35 -22.68 -7.29
C HIS A 160 0.15 -23.51 -6.03
N ALA A 161 -0.48 -22.95 -4.99
CA ALA A 161 -0.81 -23.69 -3.77
C ALA A 161 -1.94 -24.73 -3.98
N ILE A 162 -2.65 -24.68 -5.12
CA ILE A 162 -3.72 -25.61 -5.45
C ILE A 162 -3.09 -26.93 -5.97
N PRO A 163 -3.38 -28.09 -5.35
CA PRO A 163 -2.86 -29.38 -5.83
C PRO A 163 -3.31 -29.66 -7.26
N ALA A 164 -2.36 -30.00 -8.14
CA ALA A 164 -2.68 -30.55 -9.45
C ALA A 164 -3.24 -31.97 -9.24
N SER A 165 -4.55 -32.12 -9.45
CA SER A 165 -5.28 -33.39 -9.38
C SER A 165 -4.86 -34.37 -10.46
#